data_AF-F4MYT4-F1
#
_entry.id   AF-F4MYT4-F1
#
_cell.length_a   1.000
_cell.length_b   1.000
_cell.length_c   1.000
_cell.angle_alpha   90.00
_cell.angle_beta   90.00
_cell.angle_gamma   90.00
#
_symmetry.space_group_name_H-M   'P 1'
#
loop_
_entity.id
_entity.type
_entity.pdbx_description
1 polymer ?
#
loop_
_entity_poly.entity_id
_entity_poly.type
_entity_poly.pdbx_seq_one_letter_code
_entity_poly.pdbx_strand_id
1 'polypeptide(L)'
;MELGTGNADAVLHDTPNILYFIKTAGNGQFKAVGDSIKAQQYGVAFPQGSDLREKVNAALKSLKEDGTYAAIYKKWFGVEPK
;
A
#
# COMPACT_ATOMS: atom_id res chain seq x y z
N MET A 1 -3.63 15.54 10.97
CA MET A 1 -2.92 14.37 11.52
C MET A 1 -2.26 14.84 12.80
N GLU A 2 -2.49 14.18 13.94
CA GLU A 2 -1.95 14.59 15.26
C GLU A 2 -0.42 14.77 15.25
N LEU A 3 0.28 13.99 14.43
CA LEU A 3 1.71 14.13 14.19
C LEU A 3 2.09 15.52 13.64
N GLY A 4 1.28 16.10 12.77
CA GLY A 4 1.53 17.42 12.18
C GLY A 4 1.21 18.59 13.10
N THR A 5 0.40 18.38 14.13
CA THR A 5 0.07 19.39 15.16
C THR A 5 0.96 19.29 16.39
N GLY A 6 1.85 18.29 16.46
CA GLY A 6 2.73 18.07 17.61
C GLY A 6 2.06 17.36 18.79
N ASN A 7 0.85 16.84 18.62
CA ASN A 7 0.10 16.14 19.66
C ASN A 7 0.48 14.65 19.78
N ALA A 8 1.29 14.13 18.85
CA ALA A 8 1.79 12.76 18.85
C ALA A 8 3.20 12.70 18.25
N ASP A 9 4.08 11.87 18.81
CA ASP A 9 5.44 11.64 18.28
C ASP A 9 5.47 10.68 17.09
N ALA A 10 4.48 9.79 16.99
CA ALA A 10 4.31 8.84 15.89
C ALA A 10 2.84 8.43 15.73
N VAL A 11 2.46 8.03 14.51
CA VAL A 11 1.13 7.48 14.20
C VAL A 11 1.28 6.18 13.43
N LEU A 12 0.33 5.26 13.63
CA LEU A 12 0.25 3.99 12.90
C LEU A 12 -0.86 4.06 11.86
N HIS A 13 -0.52 3.79 10.61
CA HIS A 13 -1.46 3.78 9.48
C HIS A 13 -1.12 2.65 8.50
N ASP A 14 -2.13 2.31 7.70
CA ASP A 14 -1.98 1.45 6.53
C ASP A 14 -0.90 2.00 5.59
N THR A 15 0.05 1.13 5.23
CA THR A 15 1.20 1.47 4.36
C THR A 15 0.80 2.21 3.08
N PRO A 16 -0.14 1.74 2.25
CA PRO A 16 -0.46 2.45 1.00
C PRO A 16 -1.07 3.84 1.27
N ASN A 17 -1.89 3.98 2.31
CA ASN A 17 -2.52 5.26 2.64
C ASN A 17 -1.47 6.29 3.08
N ILE A 18 -0.60 5.91 4.02
CA ILE A 18 0.41 6.85 4.54
C ILE A 18 1.45 7.23 3.49
N LEU A 19 1.87 6.29 2.62
CA LEU A 19 2.80 6.59 1.54
C LEU A 19 2.18 7.54 0.50
N TYR A 20 0.90 7.36 0.16
CA TYR A 20 0.21 8.28 -0.74
C TYR A 20 0.06 9.68 -0.13
N PHE A 21 -0.30 9.77 1.16
CA PHE A 21 -0.36 11.04 1.88
C PHE A 21 1.01 11.73 1.87
N ILE A 22 2.08 11.05 2.25
CA ILE A 22 3.45 11.58 2.23
C ILE A 22 3.80 12.13 0.84
N LYS A 23 3.44 11.41 -0.22
CA LYS A 23 3.71 11.81 -1.61
C LYS A 23 2.90 13.04 -2.07
N THR A 24 1.67 13.22 -1.60
CA THR A 24 0.73 14.20 -2.19
C THR A 24 0.43 15.39 -1.31
N ALA A 25 0.16 15.18 -0.02
CA ALA A 25 -0.28 16.21 0.92
C ALA A 25 0.66 16.36 2.12
N GLY A 26 1.69 15.51 2.23
CA GLY A 26 2.67 15.55 3.31
C GLY A 26 3.64 16.73 3.22
N ASN A 27 3.72 17.42 2.08
CA ASN A 27 4.55 18.62 1.89
C ASN A 27 6.02 18.48 2.35
N GLY A 28 6.58 17.26 2.27
CA GLY A 28 7.94 16.95 2.73
C GLY A 28 8.13 16.95 4.25
N GLN A 29 7.08 17.12 5.04
CA GLN A 29 7.13 17.23 6.51
C GLN A 29 7.01 15.87 7.22
N PHE A 30 6.63 14.82 6.50
CA PHE A 30 6.38 13.49 7.05
C PHE A 30 7.26 12.45 6.38
N LYS A 31 7.65 11.42 7.15
CA LYS A 31 8.37 10.25 6.64
C LYS A 31 7.83 8.98 7.29
N ALA A 32 7.80 7.89 6.54
CA ALA A 32 7.59 6.57 7.10
C ALA A 32 8.88 6.09 7.77
N VAL A 33 8.77 5.45 8.93
CA VAL A 33 9.90 4.91 9.70
C VAL A 33 9.60 3.49 10.19
N GLY A 34 10.64 2.69 10.37
CA GLY A 34 10.54 1.31 10.85
C GLY A 34 9.99 0.32 9.82
N ASP A 35 9.91 -0.93 10.24
CA ASP A 35 9.30 -2.00 9.47
C ASP A 35 7.80 -2.13 9.75
N SER A 36 7.08 -2.78 8.83
CA SER A 36 5.65 -3.02 9.01
C SER A 36 5.44 -3.99 10.18
N ILE A 37 4.77 -3.51 11.22
CA ILE A 37 4.60 -4.24 12.49
C ILE A 37 3.49 -5.31 12.36
N LYS A 38 2.54 -5.12 11.44
CA LYS A 38 1.47 -6.07 11.10
C LYS A 38 1.12 -5.95 9.61
N ALA A 39 1.93 -6.58 8.75
CA ALA A 39 1.63 -6.61 7.33
C ALA A 39 0.28 -7.30 7.10
N GLN A 40 -0.72 -6.53 6.69
CA GLN A 40 -2.01 -7.04 6.27
C GLN A 40 -2.01 -7.19 4.76
N GLN A 41 -2.46 -8.35 4.28
CA GLN A 41 -2.64 -8.59 2.86
C GLN A 41 -4.00 -8.04 2.42
N TYR A 42 -3.98 -7.09 1.49
CA TYR A 42 -5.20 -6.66 0.80
C TYR A 42 -5.65 -7.74 -0.19
N GLY A 43 -6.97 -7.94 -0.28
CA GLY A 43 -7.57 -8.91 -1.19
C GLY A 43 -8.77 -8.33 -1.90
N VAL A 44 -9.09 -8.91 -3.06
CA VAL A 44 -10.35 -8.66 -3.78
C VAL A 44 -11.34 -9.73 -3.33
N ALA A 45 -12.44 -9.31 -2.72
CA ALA A 45 -13.46 -10.22 -2.23
C ALA A 45 -14.40 -10.66 -3.37
N PHE A 46 -14.78 -11.94 -3.36
CA PHE A 46 -15.77 -12.52 -4.27
C PHE A 46 -16.81 -13.31 -3.46
N PRO A 47 -18.03 -13.50 -3.99
CA PRO A 47 -18.96 -14.48 -3.44
C PRO A 47 -18.31 -15.86 -3.32
N GLN A 48 -18.68 -16.61 -2.28
CA GLN A 48 -18.20 -17.98 -2.10
C GLN A 48 -18.58 -18.82 -3.33
N GLY A 49 -17.60 -19.58 -3.87
CA GLY A 49 -17.78 -20.38 -5.08
C GLY A 49 -17.64 -19.60 -6.40
N SER A 50 -17.26 -18.32 -6.39
CA SER A 50 -17.04 -17.57 -7.63
C SER A 50 -15.85 -18.09 -8.44
N ASP A 51 -16.08 -18.37 -9.73
CA ASP A 51 -15.04 -18.72 -10.71
C ASP A 51 -14.05 -17.57 -10.99
N LEU A 52 -14.35 -16.35 -10.55
CA LEU A 52 -13.46 -15.20 -10.72
C LEU A 52 -12.25 -15.27 -9.80
N ARG A 53 -12.34 -15.95 -8.65
CA ARG A 53 -11.27 -16.02 -7.66
C ARG A 53 -9.96 -16.51 -8.28
N GLU A 54 -10.00 -17.62 -9.01
CA GLU A 54 -8.80 -18.20 -9.62
C GLU A 54 -8.28 -17.37 -10.80
N LYS A 55 -9.18 -16.85 -11.65
CA LYS A 55 -8.81 -16.02 -12.79
C LYS A 55 -8.12 -14.72 -12.36
N VAL A 56 -8.64 -14.07 -11.31
CA VAL A 56 -8.06 -12.84 -10.77
C VAL A 56 -6.73 -13.10 -10.07
N ASN A 57 -6.60 -14.20 -9.32
CA ASN A 57 -5.33 -14.60 -8.72
C ASN A 57 -4.25 -14.87 -9.79
N ALA A 58 -4.60 -15.56 -10.88
CA ALA A 58 -3.68 -15.81 -11.99
C ALA A 58 -3.23 -14.50 -12.66
N ALA A 59 -4.15 -13.58 -12.94
CA ALA A 59 -3.81 -12.27 -13.50
C ALA A 59 -2.91 -11.45 -12.55
N LEU A 60 -3.23 -11.42 -11.26
CA LEU A 60 -2.40 -10.73 -10.25
C LEU A 60 -0.99 -11.34 -10.15
N LYS A 61 -0.87 -12.66 -10.31
CA LYS A 61 0.44 -13.33 -10.36
C LYS A 61 1.23 -12.87 -11.58
N SER A 62 0.63 -12.87 -12.77
CA SER A 62 1.30 -12.39 -14.00
C SER A 62 1.77 -10.94 -13.87
N LEU A 63 0.95 -10.04 -13.32
CA LEU A 63 1.32 -8.65 -13.09
C LEU A 63 2.49 -8.47 -12.11
N LYS A 64 2.67 -9.40 -11.18
CA LYS A 64 3.81 -9.39 -10.26
C LYS A 64 5.08 -9.91 -10.94
N GLU A 65 4.96 -10.97 -11.74
CA GLU A 65 6.07 -11.59 -12.44
C GLU A 65 6.62 -10.68 -13.56
N ASP A 66 5.76 -9.96 -14.28
CA ASP A 66 6.15 -9.06 -15.37
C ASP A 66 6.56 -7.65 -14.91
N GLY A 67 6.47 -7.36 -13.61
CA GLY A 67 6.85 -6.07 -13.02
C GLY A 67 5.80 -4.96 -13.15
N THR A 68 4.65 -5.20 -13.78
CA THR A 68 3.57 -4.21 -13.91
C THR A 68 3.06 -3.77 -12.54
N TYR A 69 2.95 -4.69 -11.58
CA TYR A 69 2.54 -4.37 -10.22
C TYR A 69 3.52 -3.40 -9.55
N ALA A 70 4.83 -3.63 -9.70
CA ALA A 70 5.86 -2.74 -9.16
C ALA A 70 5.78 -1.34 -9.81
N ALA A 71 5.56 -1.27 -11.12
CA ALA A 71 5.37 0.00 -11.83
C ALA A 71 4.14 0.78 -11.32
N ILE A 72 3.01 0.10 -11.10
CA ILE A 72 1.81 0.71 -10.50
C ILE A 72 2.11 1.19 -9.08
N TYR A 73 2.75 0.35 -8.25
CA TYR A 73 3.07 0.68 -6.87
C TYR A 73 3.96 1.92 -6.79
N LYS A 74 5.03 1.98 -7.59
CA LYS A 74 5.93 3.14 -7.68
C LYS A 74 5.23 4.39 -8.20
N LYS A 75 4.34 4.26 -9.19
CA LYS A 75 3.53 5.37 -9.69
C LYS A 75 2.71 6.01 -8.58
N TRP A 76 2.13 5.23 -7.66
CA TRP A 76 1.27 5.76 -6.61
C TRP A 76 2.01 6.11 -5.32
N PHE A 77 3.08 5.40 -4.96
CA PHE A 77 3.71 5.50 -3.65
C PHE A 77 5.19 5.89 -3.70
N GLY A 78 5.83 5.90 -4.87
CA GLY A 78 7.21 6.37 -5.06
C GLY A 78 8.31 5.42 -4.57
N VAL A 79 7.95 4.26 -4.02
CA VAL A 79 8.88 3.23 -3.53
C VAL A 79 8.56 1.89 -4.18
N GLU A 80 9.43 0.89 -4.02
CA GLU A 80 9.15 -0.48 -4.48
C GLU A 80 8.17 -1.19 -3.51
N PRO A 81 7.32 -2.10 -4.01
CA PRO A 81 6.53 -2.96 -3.13
C PRO A 81 7.47 -3.83 -2.29
N LYS A 82 7.21 -3.92 -0.98
CA LYS A 82 7.92 -4.82 -0.05
C LYS A 82 7.40 -6.26 -0.15
#